data_AF-A0A7J7QLG0-F1
#
_entry.id   AF-A0A7J7QLG0-F1
#
_cell.length_a   1.000
_cell.length_b   1.000
_cell.length_c   1.000
_cell.angle_alpha   90.00
_cell.angle_beta   90.00
_cell.angle_gamma   90.00
#
_symmetry.space_group_name_H-M   'P 1'
#
loop_
_entity.id
_entity.type
_entity.pdbx_description
1 polymer ?
#
loop_
_entity_poly.entity_id
_entity_poly.type
_entity_poly.pdbx_seq_one_letter_code
_entity_poly.pdbx_strand_id
1 'polypeptide(L)'
;MRGLRCMASTAPSSTFDSTQVSRAVHARKQLLQRCPLQLFRLRGVTFDGRQEVVKQLKPGQPLQFLQEPSNPADPGAVHVTTLDGCSVGYVAQHLTPAFPLQACFGAVVSVGLAQGTDNWGVSAACSPPLHGLALDLLPASWPQADMQQVFGASGWQQLQQQALSRYQQRCAVTSVPASEVPLQVVPQWRFDHLKQQVQLAELIPLCQPLLQLQQLEAAASTNAEQRAAAVSVLQQVMMWEESECVKFCCTCSSGGRVWTSWVAAVATGSGRVACRCNR
;
A
#
# COMPACT_ATOMS: atom_id res chain seq x y z
N MET A 1 13.87 28.79 -15.43
CA MET A 1 13.46 27.52 -14.80
C MET A 1 14.24 27.38 -13.50
N ARG A 2 13.57 27.41 -12.34
CA ARG A 2 14.25 27.23 -11.04
C ARG A 2 14.42 25.73 -10.81
N GLY A 3 15.66 25.27 -10.68
CA GLY A 3 15.96 23.87 -10.38
C GLY A 3 15.45 23.49 -8.99
N LEU A 4 14.67 22.41 -8.90
CA LEU A 4 14.29 21.78 -7.63
C LEU A 4 15.56 21.24 -6.98
N ARG A 5 15.85 21.67 -5.74
CA ARG A 5 16.95 21.10 -4.94
C ARG A 5 16.38 19.97 -4.08
N CYS A 6 16.91 18.76 -4.22
CA CYS A 6 16.69 17.70 -3.23
C CYS A 6 17.37 18.11 -1.92
N MET A 7 16.58 18.25 -0.85
CA MET A 7 17.09 18.47 0.50
C MET A 7 17.53 17.12 1.08
N ALA A 8 18.80 17.01 1.49
CA ALA A 8 19.28 15.85 2.22
C ALA A 8 18.75 15.91 3.66
N SER A 9 17.84 15.00 4.01
CA SER A 9 17.30 14.86 5.36
C SER A 9 18.33 14.20 6.28
N THR A 10 18.65 14.81 7.42
CA THR A 10 19.47 14.20 8.48
C THR A 10 18.76 12.95 9.01
N ALA A 11 19.47 11.81 9.04
CA ALA A 11 18.90 10.55 9.47
C ALA A 11 18.42 10.64 10.94
N PRO A 12 17.13 10.40 11.24
CA PRO A 12 16.64 10.42 12.61
C PRO A 12 17.28 9.29 13.43
N SER A 13 17.60 9.54 14.71
CA SER A 13 18.01 8.48 15.64
C SER A 13 16.91 7.42 15.70
N SER A 14 17.26 6.17 15.33
CA SER A 14 16.35 5.11 14.88
C SER A 14 15.53 4.41 15.97
N THR A 15 15.49 4.92 17.20
CA THR A 15 14.73 4.29 18.28
C THR A 15 13.26 4.67 18.16
N PHE A 16 12.44 3.71 17.74
CA PHE A 16 10.99 3.80 17.82
C PHE A 16 10.56 4.08 19.26
N ASP A 17 9.64 5.04 19.45
CA ASP A 17 8.95 5.20 20.73
C ASP A 17 7.98 4.02 20.89
N SER A 18 8.38 3.05 21.73
CA SER A 18 7.62 1.83 21.98
C SER A 18 6.21 2.10 22.52
N THR A 19 6.01 3.23 23.20
CA THR A 19 4.68 3.65 23.69
C THR A 19 3.78 4.05 22.53
N GLN A 20 4.30 4.80 21.57
CA GLN A 20 3.54 5.20 20.38
C GLN A 20 3.20 4.01 19.49
N VAL A 21 4.15 3.08 19.31
CA VAL A 21 3.91 1.81 18.59
C VAL A 21 2.77 1.04 19.26
N SER A 22 2.84 0.86 20.57
CA SER A 22 1.82 0.11 21.34
C SER A 22 0.42 0.72 21.19
N ARG A 23 0.30 2.06 21.24
CA ARG A 23 -0.97 2.78 21.02
C ARG A 23 -1.50 2.57 19.60
N ALA A 24 -0.64 2.70 18.59
CA ALA A 24 -1.02 2.48 17.19
C ALA A 24 -1.49 1.04 16.94
N VAL A 25 -0.80 0.04 17.51
CA VAL A 25 -1.17 -1.39 17.44
C VAL A 25 -2.51 -1.64 18.12
N HIS A 26 -2.71 -1.09 19.32
CA HIS A 26 -3.95 -1.25 20.06
C HIS A 26 -5.14 -0.66 19.29
N ALA A 27 -5.00 0.56 18.76
CA ALA A 27 -6.03 1.20 17.96
C ALA A 27 -6.36 0.40 16.68
N ARG A 28 -5.34 -0.12 15.98
CA ARG A 28 -5.55 -0.95 14.78
C ARG A 28 -6.29 -2.24 15.10
N LYS A 29 -5.98 -2.91 16.22
CA LYS A 29 -6.71 -4.10 16.68
C LYS A 29 -8.18 -3.80 16.94
N GLN A 30 -8.48 -2.71 17.65
CA GLN A 30 -9.87 -2.30 17.90
C GLN A 30 -10.62 -1.98 16.59
N LEU A 31 -9.95 -1.33 15.65
CA LEU A 31 -10.50 -1.01 14.34
C LEU A 31 -10.87 -2.27 13.56
N LEU A 32 -9.95 -3.24 13.50
CA LEU A 32 -10.17 -4.52 12.81
C LEU A 32 -11.31 -5.34 13.43
N GLN A 33 -11.56 -5.23 14.73
CA GLN A 33 -12.70 -5.86 15.39
C GLN A 33 -14.06 -5.23 15.02
N ARG A 34 -14.05 -3.98 14.53
CA ARG A 34 -15.26 -3.21 14.19
C ARG A 34 -15.52 -3.15 12.69
N CYS A 35 -14.49 -3.32 11.86
CA CYS A 35 -14.62 -3.29 10.41
C CYS A 35 -15.15 -4.64 9.90
N PRO A 36 -16.26 -4.66 9.14
CA PRO A 36 -16.80 -5.91 8.61
C PRO A 36 -15.84 -6.52 7.59
N LEU A 37 -15.44 -7.77 7.85
CA LEU A 37 -14.74 -8.59 6.87
C LEU A 37 -15.74 -9.03 5.79
N GLN A 38 -15.40 -8.77 4.55
CA GLN A 38 -16.15 -9.22 3.39
C GLN A 38 -15.44 -10.41 2.75
N LEU A 39 -16.21 -11.44 2.40
CA LEU A 39 -15.69 -12.66 1.77
C LEU A 39 -15.79 -12.55 0.25
N PHE A 40 -14.69 -12.83 -0.44
CA PHE A 40 -14.57 -12.80 -1.88
C PHE A 40 -14.09 -14.15 -2.40
N ARG A 41 -14.85 -14.74 -3.33
CA ARG A 41 -14.34 -15.86 -4.15
C ARG A 41 -13.60 -15.28 -5.34
N LEU A 42 -12.30 -15.56 -5.44
CA LEU A 42 -11.46 -14.99 -6.48
C LEU A 42 -11.74 -15.64 -7.85
N ARG A 43 -11.65 -14.83 -8.89
CA ARG A 43 -11.87 -15.20 -10.29
C ARG A 43 -10.55 -15.17 -11.07
N GLY A 44 -10.55 -15.77 -12.25
CA GLY A 44 -9.36 -15.80 -13.11
C GLY A 44 -8.21 -16.68 -12.58
N VAL A 45 -8.46 -17.52 -11.58
CA VAL A 45 -7.46 -18.36 -10.91
C VAL A 45 -6.89 -19.47 -11.80
N THR A 46 -7.55 -19.78 -12.93
CA THR A 46 -7.14 -20.81 -13.90
C THR A 46 -6.24 -20.30 -15.02
N PHE A 47 -6.01 -18.98 -15.10
CA PHE A 47 -5.23 -18.35 -16.16
C PHE A 47 -3.81 -18.04 -15.67
N ASP A 48 -2.89 -17.81 -16.61
CA ASP A 48 -1.53 -17.29 -16.38
C ASP A 48 -0.72 -18.05 -15.31
N GLY A 49 -0.89 -19.37 -15.23
CA GLY A 49 -0.16 -20.22 -14.27
C GLY A 49 -0.58 -20.01 -12.80
N ARG A 50 -1.63 -19.25 -12.51
CA ARG A 50 -2.08 -18.92 -11.14
C ARG A 50 -2.47 -20.15 -10.32
N GLN A 51 -2.80 -21.28 -10.95
CA GLN A 51 -3.10 -22.54 -10.25
C GLN A 51 -1.95 -22.99 -9.35
N GLU A 52 -0.70 -22.84 -9.79
CA GLU A 52 0.45 -23.25 -8.96
C GLU A 52 0.68 -22.32 -7.78
N VAL A 53 0.34 -21.04 -7.91
CA VAL A 53 0.34 -20.09 -6.79
C VAL A 53 -0.78 -20.45 -5.81
N VAL A 54 -2.00 -20.65 -6.31
CA VAL A 54 -3.18 -20.94 -5.48
C VAL A 54 -2.99 -22.21 -4.66
N LYS A 55 -2.41 -23.28 -5.23
CA LYS A 55 -2.10 -24.54 -4.50
C LYS A 55 -1.21 -24.34 -3.28
N GLN A 56 -0.34 -23.33 -3.31
CA GLN A 56 0.64 -23.07 -2.25
C GLN A 56 0.08 -22.16 -1.14
N LEU A 57 -1.08 -21.54 -1.37
CA LEU A 57 -1.70 -20.63 -0.41
C LEU A 57 -2.19 -21.38 0.83
N LYS A 58 -2.04 -20.75 2.00
CA LYS A 58 -2.52 -21.27 3.28
C LYS A 58 -3.59 -20.36 3.88
N PRO A 59 -4.63 -20.88 4.55
CA PRO A 59 -5.54 -20.06 5.35
C PRO A 59 -4.77 -19.14 6.30
N GLY A 60 -5.21 -17.90 6.43
CA GLY A 60 -4.53 -16.85 7.20
C GLY A 60 -3.38 -16.14 6.46
N GLN A 61 -2.90 -16.67 5.33
CA GLN A 61 -1.83 -16.02 4.57
C GLN A 61 -2.29 -14.64 4.05
N PRO A 62 -1.51 -13.58 4.26
CA PRO A 62 -1.89 -12.24 3.84
C PRO A 62 -1.89 -12.08 2.31
N LEU A 63 -2.87 -11.31 1.84
CA LEU A 63 -3.05 -10.95 0.44
C LEU A 63 -3.19 -9.43 0.31
N GLN A 64 -2.74 -8.90 -0.81
CA GLN A 64 -2.93 -7.53 -1.22
C GLN A 64 -4.03 -7.46 -2.29
N PHE A 65 -4.92 -6.49 -2.15
CA PHE A 65 -5.98 -6.19 -3.10
C PHE A 65 -5.68 -4.82 -3.71
N LEU A 66 -5.53 -4.75 -5.03
CA LEU A 66 -5.08 -3.57 -5.76
C LEU A 66 -6.07 -3.22 -6.85
N GLN A 67 -6.53 -1.97 -6.89
CA GLN A 67 -7.28 -1.47 -8.03
C GLN A 67 -6.37 -1.32 -9.25
N GLU A 68 -6.85 -1.75 -10.41
CA GLU A 68 -6.18 -1.59 -11.71
C GLU A 68 -7.00 -0.66 -12.61
N PRO A 69 -7.02 0.67 -12.37
CA PRO A 69 -7.79 1.61 -13.19
C PRO A 69 -7.39 1.65 -14.67
N SER A 70 -6.20 1.14 -14.99
CA SER A 70 -5.69 1.00 -16.35
C SER A 70 -5.99 -0.35 -16.99
N ASN A 71 -6.71 -1.25 -16.32
CA ASN A 71 -7.08 -2.54 -16.88
C ASN A 71 -8.04 -2.30 -18.07
N PRO A 72 -7.69 -2.77 -19.28
CA PRO A 72 -8.47 -2.47 -20.48
C PRO A 72 -9.84 -3.14 -20.52
N ALA A 73 -10.03 -4.23 -19.77
CA ALA A 73 -11.29 -4.96 -19.71
C ALA A 73 -12.27 -4.35 -18.69
N ASP A 74 -11.75 -3.91 -17.54
CA ASP A 74 -12.55 -3.33 -16.45
C ASP A 74 -11.72 -2.32 -15.65
N PRO A 75 -11.93 -1.00 -15.82
CA PRO A 75 -11.27 0.02 -15.00
C PRO A 75 -11.58 -0.08 -13.50
N GLY A 76 -12.62 -0.84 -13.12
CA GLY A 76 -12.92 -1.16 -11.73
C GLY A 76 -12.22 -2.42 -11.21
N ALA A 77 -11.38 -3.08 -12.02
CA ALA A 77 -10.78 -4.36 -11.66
C ALA A 77 -9.99 -4.26 -10.35
N VAL A 78 -10.18 -5.24 -9.47
CA VAL A 78 -9.39 -5.41 -8.24
C VAL A 78 -8.58 -6.69 -8.37
N HIS A 79 -7.28 -6.52 -8.60
CA HIS A 79 -6.29 -7.58 -8.66
C HIS A 79 -5.88 -8.01 -7.26
N VAL A 80 -5.73 -9.32 -7.06
CA VAL A 80 -5.33 -9.91 -5.79
C VAL A 80 -3.99 -10.61 -5.95
N THR A 81 -3.04 -10.23 -5.11
CA THR A 81 -1.66 -10.75 -5.10
C THR A 81 -1.26 -11.21 -3.71
N THR A 82 -0.26 -12.09 -3.65
CA THR A 82 0.52 -12.32 -2.43
C THR A 82 1.45 -11.14 -2.15
N LEU A 83 2.03 -11.06 -0.94
CA LEU A 83 2.95 -9.96 -0.58
C LEU A 83 4.27 -9.95 -1.35
N ASP A 84 4.65 -11.08 -1.97
CA ASP A 84 5.77 -11.17 -2.91
C ASP A 84 5.40 -10.82 -4.36
N GLY A 85 4.14 -10.41 -4.60
CA GLY A 85 3.65 -9.93 -5.89
C GLY A 85 3.13 -11.03 -6.82
N CYS A 86 3.04 -12.28 -6.38
CA CYS A 86 2.50 -13.36 -7.21
C CYS A 86 1.00 -13.16 -7.41
N SER A 87 0.57 -13.22 -8.67
CA SER A 87 -0.83 -13.06 -9.08
C SER A 87 -1.66 -14.24 -8.56
N VAL A 88 -2.72 -13.95 -7.81
CA VAL A 88 -3.66 -14.97 -7.29
C VAL A 88 -4.93 -14.99 -8.12
N GLY A 89 -5.48 -13.81 -8.46
CA GLY A 89 -6.70 -13.68 -9.25
C GLY A 89 -7.33 -12.32 -9.10
N TYR A 90 -8.63 -12.21 -9.36
CA TYR A 90 -9.38 -10.96 -9.34
C TYR A 90 -10.64 -11.07 -8.49
N VAL A 91 -11.09 -9.95 -7.94
CA VAL A 91 -12.46 -9.82 -7.41
C VAL A 91 -13.45 -9.81 -8.57
N ALA A 92 -14.62 -10.43 -8.39
CA ALA A 92 -15.67 -10.39 -9.41
C ALA A 92 -16.15 -8.94 -9.63
N GLN A 93 -16.34 -8.53 -10.89
CA GLN A 93 -16.68 -7.15 -11.28
C GLN A 93 -17.84 -6.53 -10.48
N HIS A 94 -18.93 -7.26 -10.25
CA HIS A 94 -20.08 -6.74 -9.49
C HIS A 94 -19.78 -6.45 -8.00
N LEU A 95 -18.64 -6.93 -7.47
CA LEU A 95 -18.20 -6.70 -6.10
C LEU A 95 -17.10 -5.62 -6.01
N THR A 96 -16.53 -5.17 -7.13
CA THR A 96 -15.46 -4.15 -7.11
C THR A 96 -15.92 -2.78 -6.59
N PRO A 97 -17.20 -2.34 -6.71
CA PRO A 97 -17.65 -1.10 -6.08
C PRO A 97 -17.49 -1.08 -4.54
N ALA A 98 -17.28 -2.23 -3.91
CA ALA A 98 -17.01 -2.31 -2.48
C ALA A 98 -15.63 -1.73 -2.10
N PHE A 99 -14.71 -1.52 -3.06
CA PHE A 99 -13.35 -1.08 -2.82
C PHE A 99 -13.20 0.43 -3.12
N PRO A 100 -13.36 1.33 -2.15
CA PRO A 100 -13.18 2.76 -2.36
C PRO A 100 -11.69 3.17 -2.39
N LEU A 101 -10.81 2.29 -1.91
CA LEU A 101 -9.37 2.54 -1.81
C LEU A 101 -8.62 1.83 -2.93
N GLN A 102 -7.48 2.39 -3.32
CA GLN A 102 -6.61 1.79 -4.34
C GLN A 102 -5.97 0.48 -3.88
N ALA A 103 -5.69 0.38 -2.58
CA ALA A 103 -5.06 -0.79 -2.00
C ALA A 103 -5.63 -1.09 -0.62
N CYS A 104 -5.91 -2.36 -0.36
CA CYS A 104 -6.17 -2.86 0.98
C CYS A 104 -5.52 -4.24 1.16
N PHE A 105 -5.53 -4.73 2.40
CA PHE A 105 -5.01 -6.05 2.72
C PHE A 105 -6.12 -6.95 3.25
N GLY A 106 -5.98 -8.23 2.97
CA GLY A 106 -6.84 -9.28 3.47
C GLY A 106 -6.02 -10.53 3.78
N ALA A 107 -6.72 -11.64 3.93
CA ALA A 107 -6.12 -12.94 4.11
C ALA A 107 -6.89 -14.01 3.35
N VAL A 108 -6.17 -15.08 3.01
CA VAL A 108 -6.76 -16.32 2.51
C VAL A 108 -7.69 -16.88 3.58
N VAL A 109 -8.93 -17.21 3.19
CA VAL A 109 -9.90 -17.87 4.07
C VAL A 109 -9.91 -19.37 3.81
N SER A 110 -9.95 -19.77 2.54
CA SER A 110 -10.02 -21.18 2.14
C SER A 110 -9.37 -21.40 0.79
N VAL A 111 -8.73 -22.54 0.61
CA VAL A 111 -8.10 -22.99 -0.63
C VAL A 111 -8.46 -24.46 -0.82
N GLY A 112 -8.83 -24.86 -2.03
CA GLY A 112 -9.14 -26.27 -2.31
C GLY A 112 -9.60 -26.50 -3.74
N LEU A 113 -9.74 -27.77 -4.11
CA LEU A 113 -10.29 -28.17 -5.40
C LEU A 113 -11.74 -27.69 -5.54
N ALA A 114 -12.04 -27.07 -6.67
CA ALA A 114 -13.41 -26.73 -7.01
C ALA A 114 -14.16 -28.02 -7.36
N GLN A 115 -15.36 -28.16 -6.79
CA GLN A 115 -16.18 -29.36 -6.93
C GLN A 115 -16.36 -29.76 -8.40
N GLY A 116 -16.05 -31.03 -8.72
CA GLY A 116 -16.22 -31.58 -10.06
C GLY A 116 -15.16 -31.14 -11.08
N THR A 117 -14.04 -30.56 -10.63
CA THR A 117 -12.92 -30.16 -11.50
C THR A 117 -11.57 -30.46 -10.85
N ASP A 118 -10.52 -30.52 -11.66
CA ASP A 118 -9.13 -30.58 -11.17
C ASP A 118 -8.54 -29.19 -10.87
N ASN A 119 -9.37 -28.14 -10.92
CA ASN A 119 -8.95 -26.76 -10.69
C ASN A 119 -9.06 -26.38 -9.22
N TRP A 120 -8.05 -25.68 -8.72
CA TRP A 120 -8.03 -25.07 -7.41
C TRP A 120 -8.78 -23.73 -7.41
N GLY A 121 -9.53 -23.51 -6.34
CA GLY A 121 -10.18 -22.26 -6.01
C GLY A 121 -9.68 -21.69 -4.70
N VAL A 122 -9.86 -20.38 -4.54
CA VAL A 122 -9.51 -19.65 -3.33
C VAL A 122 -10.59 -18.65 -2.99
N SER A 123 -10.86 -18.54 -1.69
CA SER A 123 -11.66 -17.48 -1.10
C SER A 123 -10.78 -16.66 -0.16
N ALA A 124 -10.96 -15.36 -0.16
CA ALA A 124 -10.21 -14.41 0.66
C ALA A 124 -11.17 -13.46 1.38
N ALA A 125 -10.75 -12.93 2.52
CA ALA A 125 -11.49 -11.92 3.24
C ALA A 125 -10.65 -10.65 3.41
N CYS A 126 -11.27 -9.49 3.23
CA CYS A 126 -10.66 -8.20 3.51
C CYS A 126 -11.71 -7.20 4.01
N SER A 127 -11.26 -6.05 4.48
CA SER A 127 -12.10 -4.90 4.81
C SER A 127 -11.83 -3.80 3.79
N PRO A 128 -12.54 -3.74 2.66
CA PRO A 128 -12.21 -2.82 1.56
C PRO A 128 -12.08 -1.33 1.93
N PRO A 129 -12.89 -0.77 2.86
CA PRO A 129 -12.76 0.64 3.26
C PRO A 129 -11.57 0.93 4.18
N LEU A 130 -10.84 -0.10 4.60
CA LEU A 130 -9.76 0.02 5.55
C LEU A 130 -8.44 0.21 4.82
N HIS A 131 -7.76 1.34 5.06
CA HIS A 131 -6.43 1.55 4.50
C HIS A 131 -5.50 0.43 4.93
N GLY A 132 -4.84 -0.16 3.93
CA GLY A 132 -3.63 -0.90 4.16
C GLY A 132 -2.49 0.06 4.52
N LEU A 133 -1.43 -0.47 5.13
CA LEU A 133 -0.15 0.22 5.05
C LEU A 133 0.35 0.13 3.61
N ALA A 134 -0.15 1.03 2.75
CA ALA A 134 0.43 1.23 1.44
C ALA A 134 1.76 1.94 1.65
N LEU A 135 2.85 1.20 1.50
CA LEU A 135 4.13 1.81 1.20
C LEU A 135 3.99 2.43 -0.19
N ASP A 136 4.31 3.73 -0.31
CA ASP A 136 4.23 4.43 -1.59
C ASP A 136 4.98 3.60 -2.64
N LEU A 137 4.27 3.15 -3.67
CA LEU A 137 4.85 2.32 -4.74
C LEU A 137 5.73 3.12 -5.70
N LEU A 138 6.10 4.35 -5.33
CA LEU A 138 6.98 5.18 -6.11
C LEU A 138 8.43 4.79 -5.84
N PRO A 139 9.28 4.74 -6.87
CA PRO A 139 10.71 4.55 -6.68
C PRO A 139 11.27 5.58 -5.70
N ALA A 140 12.22 5.19 -4.84
CA ALA A 140 12.90 6.10 -3.93
C ALA A 140 13.62 7.26 -4.65
N SER A 141 13.95 7.08 -5.94
CA SER A 141 14.53 8.11 -6.80
C SER A 141 13.51 9.15 -7.29
N TRP A 142 12.21 8.94 -7.04
CA TRP A 142 11.18 9.88 -7.45
C TRP A 142 11.30 11.17 -6.63
N PRO A 143 11.44 12.34 -7.28
CA PRO A 143 11.52 13.60 -6.55
C PRO A 143 10.19 13.83 -5.82
N GLN A 144 10.23 13.76 -4.50
CA GLN A 144 9.07 14.14 -3.70
C GLN A 144 8.82 15.63 -3.91
N ALA A 145 7.64 15.96 -4.42
CA ALA A 145 7.23 17.34 -4.57
C ALA A 145 7.17 17.99 -3.19
N ASP A 146 7.84 19.12 -3.02
CA ASP A 146 7.66 19.96 -1.84
C ASP A 146 6.25 20.58 -1.93
N MET A 147 5.29 19.98 -1.23
CA MET A 147 3.90 20.40 -1.23
C MET A 147 3.74 21.83 -0.70
N GLN A 148 4.60 22.26 0.23
CA GLN A 148 4.61 23.62 0.71
C GLN A 148 5.09 24.59 -0.37
N GLN A 149 6.06 24.20 -1.20
CA GLN A 149 6.46 24.98 -2.37
C GLN A 149 5.37 25.04 -3.45
N VAL A 150 4.64 23.93 -3.68
CA VAL A 150 3.59 23.84 -4.71
C VAL A 150 2.35 24.66 -4.33
N PHE A 151 1.88 24.54 -3.07
CA PHE A 151 0.62 25.14 -2.62
C PHE A 151 0.81 26.43 -1.79
N GLY A 152 2.05 26.79 -1.44
CA GLY A 152 2.35 27.81 -0.44
C GLY A 152 2.09 27.33 1.00
N ALA A 153 2.68 28.01 1.98
CA ALA A 153 2.57 27.61 3.40
C ALA A 153 1.13 27.58 3.91
N SER A 154 0.34 28.62 3.64
CA SER A 154 -1.07 28.69 4.05
C SER A 154 -1.95 27.68 3.32
N GLY A 155 -1.77 27.54 2.00
CA GLY A 155 -2.51 26.57 1.19
C GLY A 155 -2.22 25.13 1.61
N TRP A 156 -0.95 24.81 1.85
CA TRP A 156 -0.57 23.50 2.37
C TRP A 156 -1.16 23.23 3.76
N GLN A 157 -1.05 24.18 4.69
CA GLN A 157 -1.65 24.04 6.01
C GLN A 157 -3.17 23.82 5.95
N GLN A 158 -3.87 24.54 5.07
CA GLN A 158 -5.31 24.34 4.85
C GLN A 158 -5.63 22.93 4.35
N LEU A 159 -4.87 22.42 3.37
CA LEU A 159 -5.02 21.06 2.86
C LEU A 159 -4.76 20.01 3.95
N GLN A 160 -3.75 20.22 4.80
CA GLN A 160 -3.47 19.34 5.93
C GLN A 160 -4.63 19.31 6.93
N GLN A 161 -5.19 20.47 7.28
CA GLN A 161 -6.34 20.55 8.19
C GLN A 161 -7.60 19.91 7.60
N GLN A 162 -7.84 20.07 6.29
CA GLN A 162 -8.94 19.39 5.59
C GLN A 162 -8.79 17.87 5.62
N ALA A 163 -7.57 17.37 5.38
CA ALA A 163 -7.27 15.94 5.47
C ALA A 163 -7.51 15.42 6.89
N LEU A 164 -6.97 16.08 7.92
CA LEU A 164 -7.18 15.69 9.31
C LEU A 164 -8.68 15.69 9.69
N SER A 165 -9.44 16.69 9.25
CA SER A 165 -10.88 16.77 9.49
C SER A 165 -11.65 15.61 8.85
N ARG A 166 -11.34 15.27 7.58
CA ARG A 166 -11.94 14.11 6.88
C ARG A 166 -11.75 12.80 7.64
N TYR A 167 -10.58 12.62 8.23
CA TYR A 167 -10.22 11.45 9.02
C TYR A 167 -10.52 11.61 10.52
N GLN A 168 -11.29 12.62 10.91
CA GLN A 168 -11.70 12.88 12.30
C GLN A 168 -10.52 12.93 13.28
N GLN A 169 -9.41 13.53 12.87
CA GLN A 169 -8.17 13.61 13.65
C GLN A 169 -7.60 12.24 14.04
N ARG A 170 -7.75 11.23 13.18
CA ARG A 170 -7.23 9.86 13.38
C ARG A 170 -6.30 9.44 12.26
N CYS A 171 -5.37 8.54 12.56
CA CYS A 171 -4.54 7.91 11.55
C CYS A 171 -5.41 7.10 10.56
N ALA A 172 -5.20 7.28 9.26
CA ALA A 172 -5.93 6.57 8.21
C ALA A 172 -5.79 5.04 8.31
N VAL A 173 -4.62 4.55 8.73
CA VAL A 173 -4.34 3.11 8.83
C VAL A 173 -4.73 2.55 10.19
N THR A 174 -4.25 3.11 11.30
CA THR A 174 -4.46 2.52 12.63
C THR A 174 -5.68 3.04 13.36
N SER A 175 -6.30 4.12 12.87
CA SER A 175 -7.31 4.90 13.60
C SER A 175 -6.89 5.44 14.96
N VAL A 176 -5.60 5.42 15.33
CA VAL A 176 -5.12 6.07 16.56
C VAL A 176 -5.39 7.58 16.48
N PRO A 177 -5.95 8.22 17.53
CA PRO A 177 -6.27 9.65 17.48
C PRO A 177 -5.02 10.52 17.66
N ALA A 178 -5.06 11.72 17.09
CA ALA A 178 -3.97 12.70 17.16
C ALA A 178 -3.63 13.14 18.60
N SER A 179 -4.60 13.02 19.52
CA SER A 179 -4.40 13.27 20.95
C SER A 179 -3.53 12.22 21.65
N GLU A 180 -3.38 11.02 21.06
CA GLU A 180 -2.61 9.92 21.63
C GLU A 180 -1.25 9.73 20.95
N VAL A 181 -1.20 9.91 19.62
CA VAL A 181 0.04 9.80 18.84
C VAL A 181 0.04 10.92 17.80
N PRO A 182 1.13 11.70 17.67
CA PRO A 182 1.23 12.75 16.66
C PRO A 182 0.96 12.20 15.26
N LEU A 183 0.17 12.94 14.48
CA LEU A 183 -0.14 12.63 13.09
C LEU A 183 0.56 13.62 12.16
N GLN A 184 1.07 13.12 11.04
CA GLN A 184 1.52 13.94 9.92
C GLN A 184 0.66 13.61 8.70
N VAL A 185 0.23 14.65 8.00
CA VAL A 185 -0.46 14.48 6.71
C VAL A 185 0.60 14.29 5.63
N VAL A 186 0.50 13.16 4.93
CA VAL A 186 1.39 12.81 3.82
C VAL A 186 0.59 12.68 2.52
N PRO A 187 1.20 13.00 1.37
CA PRO A 187 0.62 12.69 0.09
C PRO A 187 0.64 11.18 -0.16
N GLN A 188 -0.47 10.64 -0.64
CA GLN A 188 -0.53 9.30 -1.19
C GLN A 188 -0.54 9.42 -2.71
N TRP A 189 0.39 8.74 -3.37
CA TRP A 189 0.54 8.83 -4.82
C TRP A 189 -0.02 7.59 -5.52
N ARG A 190 -0.53 7.78 -6.74
CA ARG A 190 -0.85 6.69 -7.66
C ARG A 190 -0.11 6.86 -8.96
N PHE A 191 0.20 5.74 -9.61
CA PHE A 191 0.64 5.77 -11.00
C PHE A 191 -0.55 5.50 -11.93
N ASP A 192 -0.82 6.43 -12.83
CA ASP A 192 -1.79 6.30 -13.92
C ASP A 192 -1.05 5.68 -15.12
N HIS A 193 -1.22 4.36 -15.31
CA HIS A 193 -0.52 3.64 -16.37
C HIS A 193 -0.98 4.06 -17.78
N LEU A 194 -2.22 4.52 -17.95
CA LEU A 194 -2.69 4.97 -19.27
C LEU A 194 -2.00 6.26 -19.67
N LYS A 195 -1.82 7.18 -18.72
CA LYS A 195 -1.14 8.47 -18.96
C LYS A 195 0.36 8.43 -18.73
N GLN A 196 0.88 7.33 -18.17
CA GLN A 196 2.27 7.20 -17.71
C GLN A 196 2.66 8.36 -16.78
N GLN A 197 1.78 8.68 -15.83
CA GLN A 197 1.93 9.83 -14.93
C GLN A 197 1.68 9.45 -13.48
N VAL A 198 2.45 10.04 -12.57
CA VAL A 198 2.15 10.00 -11.14
C VAL A 198 1.14 11.10 -10.82
N GLN A 199 0.08 10.73 -10.10
CA GLN A 199 -0.96 11.64 -9.65
C GLN A 199 -1.08 11.56 -8.13
N LEU A 200 -1.31 12.71 -7.49
CA LEU A 200 -1.70 12.74 -6.09
C LEU A 200 -3.08 12.08 -5.96
N ALA A 201 -3.15 10.95 -5.27
CA ALA A 201 -4.39 10.23 -5.04
C ALA A 201 -5.21 10.92 -3.94
N GLU A 202 -4.60 11.10 -2.78
CA GLU A 202 -5.20 11.77 -1.64
C GLU A 202 -4.12 12.26 -0.66
N LEU A 203 -4.57 12.97 0.38
CA LEU A 203 -3.77 13.33 1.53
C LEU A 203 -4.28 12.53 2.73
N ILE A 204 -3.40 11.78 3.37
CA ILE A 204 -3.77 10.91 4.49
C ILE A 204 -2.96 11.26 5.74
N PRO A 205 -3.60 11.30 6.93
CA PRO A 205 -2.88 11.41 8.19
C PRO A 205 -2.31 10.06 8.60
N LEU A 206 -1.01 10.00 8.83
CA LEU A 206 -0.31 8.84 9.37
C LEU A 206 0.27 9.16 10.74
N CYS A 207 0.24 8.19 11.65
CA CYS A 207 0.89 8.32 12.94
C CYS A 207 2.41 8.12 12.82
N GLN A 208 3.17 8.69 13.75
CA GLN A 208 4.63 8.68 13.72
C GLN A 208 5.30 7.31 13.51
N PRO A 209 4.84 6.21 14.14
CA PRO A 209 5.42 4.89 13.88
C PRO A 209 5.32 4.44 12.41
N LEU A 210 4.24 4.78 11.72
CA LEU A 210 4.06 4.42 10.31
C LEU A 210 4.88 5.30 9.37
N LEU A 211 5.08 6.57 9.72
CA LEU A 211 5.95 7.47 8.99
C LEU A 211 7.41 7.01 9.08
N GLN A 212 7.85 6.63 10.29
CA GLN A 212 9.18 6.03 10.50
C GLN A 212 9.34 4.74 9.69
N LEU A 213 8.30 3.91 9.65
CA LEU A 213 8.32 2.68 8.85
C LEU A 213 8.47 2.97 7.34
N GLN A 214 7.77 3.97 6.80
CA GLN A 214 7.95 4.40 5.40
C GLN A 214 9.38 4.90 5.13
N GLN A 215 9.97 5.65 6.07
CA GLN A 215 11.35 6.14 5.96
C GLN A 215 12.37 5.00 6.01
N LEU A 216 12.17 4.03 6.91
CA LEU A 216 13.05 2.87 7.04
C LEU A 216 13.03 2.01 5.79
N GLU A 217 11.89 1.86 5.12
CA GLU A 217 11.80 1.06 3.91
C GLU A 217 12.68 1.61 2.78
N ALA A 218 12.70 2.94 2.61
CA ALA A 218 13.61 3.60 1.68
C ALA A 218 15.09 3.30 1.98
N ALA A 219 15.45 3.11 3.26
CA ALA A 219 16.81 2.84 3.71
C ALA A 219 17.14 1.33 3.84
N ALA A 220 16.12 0.47 4.03
CA ALA A 220 16.22 -0.96 4.33
C ALA A 220 16.82 -1.78 3.18
N SER A 221 16.95 -1.20 1.99
CA SER A 221 17.70 -1.76 0.88
C SER A 221 19.20 -1.94 1.22
N THR A 222 19.75 -1.14 2.15
CA THR A 222 21.18 -1.09 2.44
C THR A 222 21.58 -1.44 3.88
N ASN A 223 20.66 -1.43 4.84
CA ASN A 223 20.95 -1.68 6.26
C ASN A 223 20.07 -2.79 6.87
N ALA A 224 20.71 -3.86 7.35
CA ALA A 224 20.04 -5.02 7.93
C ALA A 224 19.33 -4.72 9.26
N GLU A 225 19.89 -3.86 10.12
CA GLU A 225 19.27 -3.47 11.39
C GLU A 225 17.98 -2.67 11.16
N GLN A 226 18.01 -1.73 10.21
CA GLN A 226 16.83 -0.95 9.82
C GLN A 226 15.75 -1.85 9.21
N ARG A 227 16.13 -2.86 8.44
CA ARG A 227 15.20 -3.87 7.91
C ARG A 227 14.56 -4.69 9.04
N ALA A 228 15.34 -5.16 10.00
CA ALA A 228 14.82 -5.91 11.14
C ALA A 228 13.85 -5.06 11.98
N ALA A 229 14.15 -3.77 12.17
CA ALA A 229 13.27 -2.84 12.87
C ALA A 229 11.95 -2.61 12.09
N ALA A 230 12.02 -2.44 10.77
CA ALA A 230 10.84 -2.31 9.91
C ALA A 230 9.95 -3.56 9.97
N VAL A 231 10.55 -4.75 9.88
CA VAL A 231 9.85 -6.04 10.02
C VAL A 231 9.14 -6.14 11.36
N SER A 232 9.83 -5.81 12.47
CA SER A 232 9.25 -5.85 13.81
C SER A 232 8.01 -4.95 13.96
N VAL A 233 8.06 -3.73 13.41
CA VAL A 233 6.90 -2.81 13.45
C VAL A 233 5.76 -3.32 12.57
N LEU A 234 6.06 -3.84 11.38
CA LEU A 234 5.06 -4.45 10.49
C LEU A 234 4.35 -5.62 11.15
N GLN A 235 5.10 -6.54 11.77
CA GLN A 235 4.53 -7.68 12.49
C GLN A 235 3.54 -7.23 13.55
N GLN A 236 3.90 -6.19 14.33
CA GLN A 236 3.05 -5.69 15.39
C GLN A 236 1.78 -5.00 14.86
N VAL A 237 1.90 -4.15 13.83
CA VAL A 237 0.78 -3.36 13.31
C VAL A 237 -0.13 -4.19 12.40
N MET A 238 0.44 -5.00 11.52
CA MET A 238 -0.28 -5.78 10.52
C MET A 238 -0.67 -7.16 11.03
N MET A 239 -0.09 -7.63 12.15
CA MET A 239 -0.31 -8.96 12.72
C MET A 239 0.05 -10.08 11.72
N TRP A 240 1.08 -9.84 10.91
CA TRP A 240 1.63 -10.82 9.98
C TRP A 240 2.78 -11.59 10.63
N GLU A 241 3.04 -12.78 10.09
CA GLU A 241 4.25 -13.53 10.42
C GLU A 241 5.50 -12.81 9.91
N GLU A 242 6.66 -13.10 10.52
CA GLU A 242 7.94 -12.50 10.14
C GLU A 242 8.25 -12.68 8.65
N SER A 243 8.07 -13.90 8.16
CA SER A 243 8.31 -14.29 6.77
C SER A 243 7.50 -13.45 5.78
N GLU A 244 6.27 -13.09 6.15
CA GLU A 244 5.36 -12.27 5.34
C GLU A 244 5.76 -10.79 5.36
N CYS A 245 6.17 -10.28 6.53
CA CYS A 245 6.74 -8.94 6.62
C CYS A 245 8.03 -8.79 5.81
N VAL A 246 8.90 -9.82 5.84
CA VAL A 246 10.13 -9.85 5.03
C VAL A 246 9.80 -9.84 3.54
N LYS A 247 8.84 -10.67 3.09
CA LYS A 247 8.37 -10.66 1.69
C LYS A 247 7.89 -9.26 1.29
N PHE A 248 7.04 -8.65 2.11
CA PHE A 248 6.52 -7.31 1.86
C PHE A 248 7.64 -6.28 1.70
N CYS A 249 8.58 -6.21 2.65
CA CYS A 249 9.73 -5.31 2.58
C CYS A 249 10.61 -5.57 1.34
N CYS A 250 10.87 -6.83 0.99
CA CYS A 250 11.68 -7.19 -0.16
C CYS A 250 11.02 -6.81 -1.49
N THR A 251 9.70 -6.94 -1.59
CA THR A 251 8.95 -6.54 -2.79
C THR A 251 9.06 -5.04 -3.00
N CYS A 252 8.86 -4.24 -1.95
CA CYS A 252 8.92 -2.78 -2.05
C CYS A 252 10.35 -2.27 -2.35
N SER A 253 11.37 -2.83 -1.68
CA SER A 253 12.79 -2.48 -1.93
C SER A 253 13.27 -2.83 -3.34
N SER A 254 12.68 -3.85 -3.98
CA SER A 254 13.04 -4.18 -5.36
C SER A 254 12.59 -3.11 -6.37
N GLY A 255 11.74 -2.15 -5.96
CA GLY A 255 11.24 -1.06 -6.81
C GLY A 255 10.62 -1.53 -8.12
N GLY A 256 10.29 -2.83 -8.21
CA GLY A 256 10.59 -3.53 -9.45
C GLY A 256 9.69 -4.68 -9.83
N ARG A 257 8.97 -5.39 -8.95
CA ARG A 257 8.08 -6.44 -9.52
C ARG A 257 6.78 -5.91 -10.12
N VAL A 258 6.23 -4.82 -9.59
CA VAL A 258 5.12 -4.10 -10.25
C VAL A 258 5.64 -3.14 -11.34
N TRP A 259 6.85 -2.60 -11.19
CA TRP A 259 7.44 -1.61 -12.12
C TRP A 259 8.40 -2.20 -13.17
N THR A 260 9.39 -3.04 -12.85
CA THR A 260 10.37 -3.60 -13.82
C THR A 260 9.80 -4.65 -14.78
N SER A 261 8.75 -5.39 -14.39
CA SER A 261 7.97 -6.20 -15.35
C SER A 261 7.29 -5.35 -16.43
N TRP A 262 7.09 -4.05 -16.18
CA TRP A 262 6.36 -3.13 -17.05
C TRP A 262 7.26 -2.06 -17.70
N VAL A 263 8.34 -1.61 -17.05
CA VAL A 263 9.34 -0.66 -17.59
C VAL A 263 10.22 -1.32 -18.66
N ALA A 264 10.45 -2.63 -18.61
CA ALA A 264 11.11 -3.33 -19.71
C ALA A 264 10.35 -3.19 -21.05
N ALA A 265 9.04 -2.89 -21.01
CA ALA A 265 8.24 -2.60 -22.20
C ALA A 265 8.26 -1.11 -22.62
N VAL A 266 8.66 -0.19 -21.74
CA VAL A 266 8.66 1.28 -22.00
C VAL A 266 10.08 1.82 -22.26
N ALA A 267 11.13 1.18 -21.76
CA ALA A 267 12.52 1.61 -21.95
C ALA A 267 13.03 1.53 -23.40
N THR A 268 12.23 1.01 -24.35
CA THR A 268 12.50 1.06 -25.79
C THR A 268 12.00 2.34 -26.48
N GLY A 269 11.32 3.26 -25.78
CA GLY A 269 10.82 4.51 -26.36
C GLY A 269 11.09 5.73 -25.48
N SER A 270 11.98 6.62 -25.92
CA SER A 270 12.33 7.84 -25.19
C SER A 270 11.14 8.81 -25.06
N GLY A 271 10.64 9.03 -23.84
CA GLY A 271 9.60 10.02 -23.55
C GLY A 271 9.88 10.79 -22.26
N ARG A 272 9.89 12.13 -22.33
CA ARG A 272 10.03 13.03 -21.16
C ARG A 272 8.74 13.02 -20.34
N VAL A 273 8.85 12.84 -19.02
CA VAL A 273 7.74 12.95 -18.07
C VAL A 273 7.43 14.42 -17.79
N ALA A 274 6.18 14.85 -18.04
CA ALA A 274 5.69 16.18 -17.67
C ALA A 274 4.63 16.05 -16.57
N CYS A 275 4.80 16.80 -15.47
CA CYS A 275 3.79 16.92 -14.42
C CYS A 275 2.76 17.98 -14.84
N ARG A 276 1.48 17.59 -14.96
CA ARG A 276 0.35 18.55 -14.97
C ARG A 276 -0.48 18.34 -13.71
N CYS A 277 -0.42 19.31 -12.79
CA CYS A 277 -1.47 19.47 -11.78
C CYS A 277 -2.62 20.23 -12.45
N ASN A 278 -3.79 19.61 -12.58
CA ASN A 278 -4.99 20.35 -13.00
C ASN A 278 -5.43 21.27 -11.85
N ARG A 279 -5.60 22.56 -12.18
CA ARG A 279 -6.19 23.58 -11.30
C ARG A 279 -7.70 23.43 -11.23
#